data_AF-R7Z7W3-F1
#
_entry.id   AF-R7Z7W3-F1
#
_cell.length_a   1.000
_cell.length_b   1.000
_cell.length_c   1.000
_cell.angle_alpha   90.00
_cell.angle_beta   90.00
_cell.angle_gamma   90.00
#
_symmetry.space_group_name_H-M   'P 1'
#
loop_
_entity.id
_entity.type
_entity.pdbx_description
1 polymer ?
#
loop_
_entity_poly.entity_id
_entity_poly.type
_entity_poly.pdbx_seq_one_letter_code
_entity_poly.pdbx_strand_id
1 'polypeptide(L)'
;MCFIISTLIVGVAGTGDMKQLGRLGEKSIIYFEIIITVAIVVGLLSENIFQPGAGVNMNELSQGDISKYVTTTEEVQHEGPFDIIVEIVPTNIIQSMGEGDMLAIIFFSVILGLEVAAIGERGKRVLDFFQGVADAMFWVTNLVIEFAPLGVFGLIGVTVSKYGFTSLKPLALLVYATMLFFIFVVLALVAKFVGVSIFFLIKVLKDGLILAFSTASSGTVLPQIMLKMEKLGDSKDIVSFVIPTGYSFYLDGSTLYQAIAAS
;
A
#
# COMPACT_ATOMS: atom_id res chain seq x y z
N MET A 1 -10.92 -4.71 -2.55
CA MET A 1 -11.74 -4.37 -1.36
C MET A 1 -12.36 -5.58 -0.67
N CYS A 2 -13.11 -6.47 -1.33
CA CYS A 2 -13.76 -7.61 -0.66
C CYS A 2 -12.79 -8.50 0.15
N PHE A 3 -11.57 -8.72 -0.38
CA PHE A 3 -10.51 -9.46 0.33
C PHE A 3 -10.12 -8.77 1.65
N ILE A 4 -9.94 -7.45 1.64
CA ILE A 4 -9.51 -6.67 2.81
C ILE A 4 -10.59 -6.71 3.90
N ILE A 5 -11.85 -6.45 3.54
CA ILE A 5 -12.98 -6.47 4.48
C ILE A 5 -13.13 -7.84 5.14
N SER A 6 -13.18 -8.90 4.33
CA SER A 6 -13.36 -10.26 4.83
C SER A 6 -12.21 -10.70 5.74
N THR A 7 -10.96 -10.45 5.33
CA THR A 7 -9.78 -10.81 6.15
C THR A 7 -9.64 -9.99 7.42
N LEU A 8 -10.02 -8.70 7.40
CA LEU A 8 -10.06 -7.86 8.60
C LEU A 8 -11.13 -8.35 9.58
N ILE A 9 -12.37 -8.56 9.11
CA ILE A 9 -13.45 -9.06 9.97
C ILE A 9 -13.04 -10.39 10.61
N VAL A 10 -12.47 -11.30 9.81
CA VAL A 10 -11.96 -12.60 10.29
C VAL A 10 -10.84 -12.43 11.31
N GLY A 11 -9.84 -11.59 11.02
CA GLY A 11 -8.68 -11.38 11.90
C GLY A 11 -9.06 -10.73 13.23
N VAL A 12 -9.93 -9.72 13.18
CA VAL A 12 -10.41 -9.00 14.37
C VAL A 12 -11.31 -9.90 15.22
N ALA A 13 -12.26 -10.59 14.60
CA ALA A 13 -13.15 -11.50 15.32
C ALA A 13 -12.40 -12.72 15.90
N GLY A 14 -11.36 -13.20 15.23
CA GLY A 14 -10.47 -14.25 15.73
C GLY A 14 -9.66 -13.83 16.95
N THR A 15 -9.31 -12.54 17.05
CA THR A 15 -8.60 -11.97 18.21
C THR A 15 -9.55 -11.68 19.36
N GLY A 16 -10.75 -11.15 19.07
CA GLY A 16 -11.83 -10.93 20.04
C GLY A 16 -11.56 -9.87 21.12
N ASP A 17 -10.41 -9.18 21.08
CA ASP A 17 -9.98 -8.23 22.10
C ASP A 17 -9.61 -6.87 21.48
N MET A 18 -10.49 -5.88 21.68
CA MET A 18 -10.28 -4.49 21.22
C MET A 18 -9.00 -3.88 21.79
N LYS A 19 -8.57 -4.27 23.01
CA LYS A 19 -7.33 -3.74 23.60
C LYS A 19 -6.10 -4.28 22.90
N GLN A 20 -6.11 -5.54 22.47
CA GLN A 20 -4.99 -6.10 21.71
C GLN A 20 -4.90 -5.44 20.34
N LEU A 21 -6.04 -5.24 19.68
CA LEU A 21 -6.08 -4.57 18.38
C LEU A 21 -5.60 -3.11 18.47
N GLY A 22 -6.05 -2.38 19.50
CA GLY A 22 -5.57 -1.02 19.77
C GLY A 22 -4.06 -0.95 20.01
N ARG A 23 -3.51 -1.89 20.80
CA ARG A 23 -2.05 -2.01 21.03
C ARG A 23 -1.29 -2.37 19.76
N LEU A 24 -1.87 -3.19 18.89
CA LEU A 24 -1.28 -3.55 17.61
C LEU A 24 -1.25 -2.32 16.68
N GLY A 25 -2.34 -1.54 16.64
CA GLY A 25 -2.42 -0.29 15.87
C GLY A 25 -1.43 0.76 16.32
N GLU A 26 -1.41 1.05 17.63
CA GLU A 26 -0.45 2.01 18.21
C GLU A 26 1.00 1.60 17.90
N LYS A 27 1.37 0.33 18.13
CA LYS A 27 2.71 -0.16 17.81
C LYS A 27 3.03 -0.04 16.32
N SER A 28 2.06 -0.31 15.45
CA SER A 28 2.24 -0.25 14.00
C SER A 28 2.45 1.18 13.52
N ILE A 29 1.64 2.13 14.02
CA ILE A 29 1.79 3.55 13.69
C ILE A 29 3.15 4.08 14.13
N ILE A 30 3.56 3.82 15.38
CA ILE A 30 4.88 4.23 15.88
C ILE A 30 6.00 3.60 15.04
N TYR A 31 5.86 2.31 14.71
CA TYR A 31 6.85 1.60 13.89
C TYR A 31 6.96 2.19 12.47
N PHE A 32 5.84 2.47 11.82
CA PHE A 32 5.82 3.09 10.50
C PHE A 32 6.39 4.51 10.53
N GLU A 33 6.07 5.30 11.55
CA GLU A 33 6.58 6.66 11.73
C GLU A 33 8.11 6.70 11.85
N ILE A 34 8.67 5.79 12.64
CA ILE A 34 10.12 5.66 12.79
C ILE A 34 10.75 5.26 11.44
N ILE A 35 10.18 4.27 10.75
CA ILE A 35 10.73 3.79 9.48
C ILE A 35 10.64 4.84 8.39
N ILE A 36 9.54 5.57 8.27
CA ILE A 36 9.39 6.60 7.24
C ILE A 36 10.32 7.77 7.52
N THR A 37 10.47 8.19 8.78
CA THR A 37 11.43 9.22 9.16
C THR A 37 12.85 8.81 8.77
N VAL A 38 13.24 7.57 9.09
CA VAL A 38 14.55 7.03 8.69
C VAL A 38 14.67 6.97 7.16
N ALA A 39 13.64 6.52 6.45
CA ALA A 39 13.64 6.44 4.99
C ALA A 39 13.79 7.81 4.33
N ILE A 40 13.13 8.85 4.86
CA ILE A 40 13.24 10.24 4.40
C ILE A 40 14.67 10.76 4.65
N VAL A 41 15.19 10.60 5.87
CA VAL A 41 16.55 11.03 6.21
C VAL A 41 17.59 10.36 5.31
N VAL A 42 17.45 9.05 5.09
CA VAL A 42 18.32 8.29 4.19
C VAL A 42 18.16 8.73 2.74
N GLY A 43 16.92 8.98 2.28
CA GLY A 43 16.62 9.48 0.96
C GLY A 43 17.32 10.82 0.69
N LEU A 44 17.15 11.77 1.61
CA LEU A 44 17.78 13.10 1.55
C LEU A 44 19.30 13.03 1.60
N LEU A 45 19.87 12.19 2.48
CA LEU A 45 21.31 11.99 2.54
C LEU A 45 21.86 11.38 1.26
N SER A 46 21.15 10.40 0.69
CA SER A 46 21.58 9.74 -0.53
C SER A 46 21.42 10.67 -1.75
N GLU A 47 20.40 11.52 -1.79
CA GLU A 47 20.26 12.58 -2.80
C GLU A 47 21.40 13.59 -2.72
N ASN A 48 21.78 14.03 -1.51
CA ASN A 48 22.87 14.98 -1.30
C ASN A 48 24.26 14.38 -1.66
N ILE A 49 24.47 13.08 -1.42
CA ILE A 49 25.74 12.40 -1.70
C ILE A 49 25.87 12.01 -3.17
N PHE A 50 24.83 11.44 -3.77
CA PHE A 50 24.90 10.91 -5.14
C PHE A 50 24.49 11.93 -6.21
N GLN A 51 23.81 13.02 -5.82
CA GLN A 51 23.34 14.11 -6.69
C GLN A 51 22.92 13.61 -8.09
N PRO A 52 21.91 12.72 -8.19
CA PRO A 52 21.52 12.14 -9.49
C PRO A 52 21.00 13.18 -10.51
N GLY A 53 20.88 14.45 -10.12
CA GLY A 53 20.57 15.60 -10.99
C GLY A 53 21.76 16.51 -11.35
N ALA A 54 22.97 16.28 -10.83
CA ALA A 54 24.16 17.09 -11.14
C ALA A 54 24.65 16.79 -12.57
N GLY A 55 24.02 17.44 -13.55
CA GLY A 55 24.31 17.28 -14.97
C GLY A 55 23.07 17.25 -15.87
N VAL A 56 21.86 17.28 -15.31
CA VAL A 56 20.62 17.41 -16.09
C VAL A 56 20.34 18.90 -16.30
N ASN A 57 20.60 19.41 -17.51
CA ASN A 57 20.13 20.72 -17.93
C ASN A 57 18.59 20.71 -17.95
N MET A 58 17.98 21.22 -16.89
CA MET A 58 16.52 21.41 -16.76
C MET A 58 15.91 22.27 -17.89
N ASN A 59 16.73 22.94 -18.70
CA ASN A 59 16.32 23.76 -19.84
C ASN A 59 16.16 22.99 -21.16
N GLU A 60 16.65 21.74 -21.26
CA GLU A 60 16.54 20.91 -22.49
C GLU A 60 15.50 19.79 -22.38
N LEU A 61 15.01 19.51 -21.17
CA LEU A 61 13.83 18.67 -20.98
C LEU A 61 12.61 19.53 -21.28
N SER A 62 11.98 19.30 -22.45
CA SER A 62 10.65 19.83 -22.73
C SER A 62 9.79 19.63 -21.48
N GLN A 63 9.30 20.72 -20.89
CA GLN A 63 8.32 20.71 -19.81
C GLN A 63 7.07 19.97 -20.31
N GLY A 64 7.10 18.64 -20.29
CA GLY A 64 5.93 17.82 -20.47
C GLY A 64 5.10 18.05 -19.21
N ASP A 65 4.02 18.82 -19.36
CA ASP A 65 3.00 19.17 -18.35
C ASP A 65 3.14 18.40 -17.02
N ILE A 66 4.09 18.86 -16.19
CA ILE A 66 4.30 18.38 -14.82
C ILE A 66 3.12 18.87 -13.95
N SER A 67 2.40 19.88 -14.45
CA SER A 67 1.08 20.32 -13.98
C SER A 67 0.15 19.14 -13.65
N LYS A 68 0.08 18.08 -14.48
CA LYS A 68 -0.76 16.91 -14.21
C LYS A 68 -0.31 16.03 -13.04
N TYR A 69 0.96 16.09 -12.63
CA TYR A 69 1.47 15.39 -11.45
C TYR A 69 1.44 16.27 -10.19
N VAL A 70 1.46 17.60 -10.36
CA VAL A 70 1.36 18.58 -9.26
C VAL A 70 -0.09 18.78 -8.82
N THR A 71 -1.08 18.65 -9.70
CA THR A 71 -2.50 18.79 -9.34
C THR A 71 -2.99 17.72 -8.35
N THR A 72 -2.33 16.56 -8.24
CA THR A 72 -2.69 15.53 -7.23
C THR A 72 -2.29 15.92 -5.81
N THR A 73 -1.48 16.97 -5.61
CA THR A 73 -1.10 17.45 -4.26
C THR A 73 -2.02 18.58 -3.77
N GLU A 74 -2.79 19.21 -4.65
CA GLU A 74 -3.63 20.38 -4.30
C GLU A 74 -5.09 20.06 -3.95
N GLU A 75 -5.60 18.86 -4.27
CA GLU A 75 -7.02 18.51 -4.06
C GLU A 75 -7.36 17.88 -2.71
N VAL A 76 -6.39 17.76 -1.79
CA VAL A 76 -6.59 17.12 -0.48
C VAL A 76 -6.25 18.13 0.62
N GLN A 77 -6.92 19.28 0.59
CA GLN A 77 -6.99 20.20 1.73
C GLN A 77 -7.90 19.57 2.78
N HIS A 78 -7.31 18.89 3.75
CA HIS A 78 -8.05 18.45 4.94
C HIS A 78 -8.13 19.61 5.90
N GLU A 79 -9.35 20.05 6.22
CA GLU A 79 -9.61 21.10 7.21
C GLU A 79 -9.38 20.54 8.64
N GLY A 80 -8.14 20.19 8.94
CA GLY A 80 -7.65 19.87 10.27
C GLY A 80 -7.81 18.41 10.75
N PRO A 81 -7.18 18.07 11.89
CA PRO A 81 -7.11 16.69 12.42
C PRO A 81 -8.46 16.13 12.90
N PHE A 82 -9.48 16.98 13.08
CA PHE A 82 -10.81 16.55 13.51
C PHE A 82 -11.67 16.03 12.35
N ASP A 83 -11.47 16.53 11.13
CA ASP A 83 -12.23 16.08 9.96
C ASP A 83 -11.89 14.64 9.58
N ILE A 84 -10.63 14.25 9.77
CA ILE A 84 -10.19 12.85 9.58
C ILE A 84 -10.93 11.91 10.53
N ILE A 85 -11.20 12.33 11.78
CA ILE A 85 -11.95 11.49 12.75
C ILE A 85 -13.41 11.31 12.31
N VAL A 86 -13.99 12.33 11.68
CA VAL A 86 -15.36 12.28 11.17
C VAL A 86 -15.43 11.45 9.89
N GLU A 87 -14.44 11.56 9.01
CA GLU A 87 -14.39 10.88 7.71
C GLU A 87 -14.03 9.39 7.83
N ILE A 88 -13.32 9.00 8.90
CA ILE A 88 -13.11 7.60 9.28
C ILE A 88 -14.43 6.82 9.43
N VAL A 89 -15.52 7.50 9.82
CA VAL A 89 -16.83 6.87 9.98
C VAL A 89 -17.58 6.91 8.64
N PRO A 90 -17.70 5.79 7.91
CA PRO A 90 -18.39 5.80 6.63
C PRO A 90 -19.87 6.14 6.82
N THR A 91 -20.35 7.16 6.12
CA THR A 91 -21.79 7.41 5.98
C THR A 91 -22.47 6.31 5.17
N ASN A 92 -21.76 5.74 4.20
CA ASN A 92 -22.22 4.62 3.38
C ASN A 92 -21.06 3.69 3.00
N ILE A 93 -21.01 2.51 3.62
CA ILE A 93 -19.94 1.53 3.38
C ILE A 93 -19.91 1.02 1.93
N ILE A 94 -21.06 0.91 1.26
CA ILE A 94 -21.11 0.43 -0.14
C ILE A 94 -20.45 1.45 -1.06
N GLN A 95 -20.64 2.74 -0.78
CA GLN A 95 -19.98 3.82 -1.50
C GLN A 95 -18.48 3.84 -1.22
N SER A 96 -18.05 3.79 0.05
CA SER A 96 -16.64 3.72 0.42
C SER A 96 -15.92 2.55 -0.25
N MET A 97 -16.59 1.39 -0.38
CA MET A 97 -16.07 0.24 -1.11
C MET A 97 -15.89 0.48 -2.61
N GLY A 98 -16.78 1.27 -3.23
CA GLY A 98 -16.74 1.61 -4.64
C GLY A 98 -15.70 2.69 -4.97
N GLU A 99 -15.57 3.68 -4.09
CA GLU A 99 -14.61 4.79 -4.19
C GLU A 99 -13.21 4.39 -3.74
N GLY A 100 -13.11 3.32 -2.95
CA GLY A 100 -11.85 2.78 -2.48
C GLY A 100 -11.30 3.45 -1.22
N ASP A 101 -12.15 4.15 -0.47
CA ASP A 101 -11.80 4.75 0.83
C ASP A 101 -11.43 3.67 1.84
N MET A 102 -10.13 3.43 1.95
CA MET A 102 -9.60 2.31 2.70
C MET A 102 -9.69 2.53 4.22
N LEU A 103 -9.61 3.77 4.68
CA LEU A 103 -9.64 4.07 6.11
C LEU A 103 -11.03 3.82 6.69
N ALA A 104 -12.09 4.25 5.98
CA ALA A 104 -13.46 3.98 6.37
C ALA A 104 -13.79 2.47 6.29
N ILE A 105 -13.26 1.77 5.28
CA ILE A 105 -13.38 0.32 5.15
C ILE A 105 -12.74 -0.41 6.34
N ILE A 106 -11.53 0.00 6.76
CA ILE A 106 -10.83 -0.59 7.91
C ILE A 106 -11.65 -0.37 9.18
N PHE A 107 -12.08 0.87 9.43
CA PHE A 107 -12.87 1.22 10.61
C PHE A 107 -14.15 0.38 10.73
N PHE A 108 -14.93 0.31 9.65
CA PHE A 108 -16.13 -0.51 9.60
C PHE A 108 -15.83 -2.00 9.86
N SER A 109 -14.78 -2.53 9.22
CA SER A 109 -14.40 -3.94 9.34
C SER A 109 -13.98 -4.31 10.76
N VAL A 110 -13.30 -3.41 11.47
CA VAL A 110 -12.92 -3.59 12.87
C VAL A 110 -14.13 -3.63 13.78
N ILE A 111 -15.03 -2.65 13.67
CA ILE A 111 -16.27 -2.62 14.48
C ILE A 111 -17.10 -3.86 14.21
N LEU A 112 -17.34 -4.19 12.94
CA LEU A 112 -18.13 -5.34 12.57
C LEU A 112 -17.50 -6.64 13.07
N GLY A 113 -16.17 -6.79 12.98
CA GLY A 113 -15.45 -7.94 13.51
C GLY A 113 -15.60 -8.09 15.04
N LEU A 114 -15.49 -6.99 15.79
CA LEU A 114 -15.68 -6.99 17.25
C LEU A 114 -17.12 -7.36 17.64
N GLU A 115 -18.11 -6.78 16.97
CA GLU A 115 -19.53 -7.07 17.23
C GLU A 115 -19.88 -8.52 16.87
N VAL A 116 -19.39 -9.05 15.75
CA VAL A 116 -19.56 -10.46 15.36
C VAL A 116 -18.95 -11.39 16.41
N ALA A 117 -17.78 -11.05 16.97
CA ALA A 117 -17.17 -11.83 18.05
C ALA A 117 -18.01 -11.75 19.35
N ALA A 118 -18.55 -10.57 19.68
CA ALA A 118 -19.35 -10.36 20.88
C ALA A 118 -20.68 -11.15 20.87
N ILE A 119 -21.26 -11.39 19.68
CA ILE A 119 -22.50 -12.18 19.50
C ILE A 119 -22.30 -13.67 19.89
N GLY A 120 -21.07 -14.17 19.90
CA GLY A 120 -20.75 -15.55 20.28
C GLY A 120 -21.20 -16.58 19.23
N GLU A 121 -21.99 -17.58 19.65
CA GLU A 121 -22.30 -18.75 18.80
C GLU A 121 -23.12 -18.43 17.53
N ARG A 122 -23.94 -17.38 17.57
CA ARG A 122 -24.63 -16.88 16.36
C ARG A 122 -23.67 -16.15 15.43
N GLY A 123 -22.67 -15.47 15.99
CA GLY A 123 -21.63 -14.74 15.25
C GLY A 123 -20.74 -15.67 14.43
N LYS A 124 -20.52 -16.91 14.90
CA LYS A 124 -19.74 -17.93 14.17
C LYS A 124 -20.21 -18.15 12.73
N ARG A 125 -21.52 -18.16 12.47
CA ARG A 125 -22.05 -18.33 11.10
C ARG A 125 -21.67 -17.16 10.17
N VAL A 126 -21.67 -15.95 10.72
CA VAL A 126 -21.26 -14.75 10.01
C VAL A 126 -19.75 -14.77 9.76
N LEU A 127 -18.98 -15.19 10.77
CA LEU A 127 -17.54 -15.37 10.66
C LEU A 127 -17.17 -16.42 9.59
N ASP A 128 -17.84 -17.57 9.58
CA ASP A 128 -17.64 -18.63 8.59
C ASP A 128 -17.97 -18.15 7.17
N PHE A 129 -19.00 -17.31 7.02
CA PHE A 129 -19.30 -16.66 5.74
C PHE A 129 -18.14 -15.76 5.29
N PHE A 130 -17.65 -14.87 6.15
CA PHE A 130 -16.51 -14.01 5.81
C PHE A 130 -15.21 -14.79 5.59
N GLN A 131 -15.01 -15.90 6.30
CA GLN A 131 -13.90 -16.82 6.05
C GLN A 131 -14.00 -17.42 4.64
N GLY A 132 -15.18 -17.88 4.24
CA GLY A 132 -15.41 -18.39 2.88
C GLY A 132 -15.17 -17.32 1.80
N VAL A 133 -15.58 -16.07 2.05
CA VAL A 133 -15.29 -14.95 1.14
C VAL A 133 -13.79 -14.66 1.08
N ALA A 134 -13.09 -14.65 2.22
CA ALA A 134 -11.65 -14.45 2.27
C ALA A 134 -10.91 -15.55 1.51
N ASP A 135 -11.29 -16.82 1.68
CA ASP A 135 -10.68 -17.97 1.01
C ASP A 135 -10.95 -17.96 -0.50
N ALA A 136 -12.18 -17.59 -0.92
CA ALA A 136 -12.49 -17.41 -2.33
C ALA A 136 -11.64 -16.29 -2.96
N MET A 137 -11.52 -15.15 -2.27
CA MET A 137 -10.70 -14.03 -2.72
C MET A 137 -9.20 -14.35 -2.71
N PHE A 138 -8.74 -15.19 -1.77
CA PHE A 138 -7.39 -15.73 -1.72
C PHE A 138 -7.11 -16.54 -2.99
N TRP A 139 -8.04 -17.42 -3.37
CA TRP A 139 -7.92 -18.21 -4.60
C TRP A 139 -7.92 -17.35 -5.86
N VAL A 140 -8.86 -16.39 -5.98
CA VAL A 140 -8.92 -15.45 -7.10
C VAL A 140 -7.61 -14.67 -7.22
N THR A 141 -7.05 -14.21 -6.11
CA THR A 141 -5.82 -13.42 -6.15
C THR A 141 -4.62 -14.29 -6.55
N ASN A 142 -4.53 -15.54 -6.08
CA ASN A 142 -3.51 -16.48 -6.58
C ASN A 142 -3.64 -16.69 -8.10
N LEU A 143 -4.86 -16.85 -8.61
CA LEU A 143 -5.11 -16.97 -10.03
C LEU A 143 -4.61 -15.72 -10.78
N VAL A 144 -4.95 -14.52 -10.30
CA VAL A 144 -4.46 -13.25 -10.88
C VAL A 144 -2.93 -13.18 -10.87
N ILE A 145 -2.25 -13.67 -9.83
CA ILE A 145 -0.79 -13.71 -9.76
C ILE A 145 -0.21 -14.64 -10.85
N GLU A 146 -0.84 -15.80 -11.10
CA GLU A 146 -0.40 -16.70 -12.18
C GLU A 146 -0.55 -16.07 -13.57
N PHE A 147 -1.60 -15.26 -13.78
CA PHE A 147 -1.81 -14.51 -15.02
C PHE A 147 -1.05 -13.18 -15.10
N ALA A 148 -0.48 -12.69 -14.00
CA ALA A 148 0.21 -11.40 -13.93
C ALA A 148 1.33 -11.26 -14.98
N PRO A 149 2.17 -12.27 -15.28
CA PRO A 149 3.21 -12.16 -16.31
C PRO A 149 2.65 -11.82 -17.70
N LEU A 150 1.49 -12.37 -18.06
CA LEU A 150 0.83 -12.08 -19.34
C LEU A 150 0.26 -10.66 -19.36
N GLY A 151 -0.35 -10.22 -18.26
CA GLY A 151 -0.84 -8.85 -18.11
C GLY A 151 0.28 -7.81 -18.21
N VAL A 152 1.38 -8.04 -17.50
CA VAL A 152 2.60 -7.22 -17.55
C VAL A 152 3.15 -7.15 -18.97
N PHE A 153 3.24 -8.28 -19.67
CA PHE A 153 3.69 -8.31 -21.06
C PHE A 153 2.79 -7.46 -21.98
N GLY A 154 1.47 -7.56 -21.81
CA GLY A 154 0.49 -6.74 -22.53
C GLY A 154 0.64 -5.24 -22.24
N LEU A 155 0.77 -4.86 -20.97
CA LEU A 155 0.92 -3.47 -20.53
C LEU A 155 2.23 -2.84 -21.02
N ILE A 156 3.34 -3.59 -20.96
CA ILE A 156 4.62 -3.17 -21.55
C ILE A 156 4.47 -3.01 -23.07
N GLY A 157 3.79 -3.95 -23.75
CA GLY A 157 3.52 -3.86 -25.18
C GLY A 157 2.74 -2.60 -25.58
N VAL A 158 1.70 -2.24 -24.83
CA VAL A 158 0.92 -1.01 -25.04
C VAL A 158 1.80 0.23 -24.83
N THR A 159 2.65 0.22 -23.81
CA THR A 159 3.58 1.32 -23.52
C THR A 159 4.58 1.51 -24.67
N VAL A 160 5.18 0.42 -25.15
CA VAL A 160 6.12 0.44 -26.29
C VAL A 160 5.42 0.89 -27.58
N SER A 161 4.17 0.48 -27.80
CA SER A 161 3.36 0.88 -28.95
C SER A 161 3.01 2.38 -28.94
N LYS A 162 2.64 2.93 -27.77
CA LYS A 162 2.26 4.35 -27.62
C LYS A 162 3.45 5.31 -27.70
N TYR A 163 4.57 4.97 -27.07
CA TYR A 163 5.70 5.88 -26.91
C TYR A 163 6.88 5.62 -27.86
N GLY A 164 6.89 4.46 -28.56
CA GLY A 164 7.90 4.11 -29.56
C GLY A 164 9.27 3.75 -28.97
N PHE A 165 10.00 2.84 -29.61
CA PHE A 165 11.31 2.36 -29.14
C PHE A 165 12.38 3.47 -28.98
N THR A 166 12.26 4.57 -29.72
CA THR A 166 13.24 5.67 -29.75
C THR A 166 13.08 6.66 -28.60
N SER A 167 11.86 6.93 -28.13
CA SER A 167 11.60 7.86 -27.00
C SER A 167 11.70 7.17 -25.63
N LEU A 168 11.61 5.83 -25.58
CA LEU A 168 11.77 5.07 -24.34
C LEU A 168 13.21 5.08 -23.81
N LYS A 169 14.23 5.23 -24.66
CA LYS A 169 15.63 5.00 -24.25
C LYS A 169 16.12 5.95 -23.14
N PRO A 170 15.90 7.28 -23.22
CA PRO A 170 16.32 8.22 -22.18
C PRO A 170 15.46 8.10 -20.92
N LEU A 171 14.14 7.94 -21.08
CA LEU A 171 13.18 7.86 -19.98
C LEU A 171 13.33 6.55 -19.20
N ALA A 172 13.53 5.43 -19.90
CA ALA A 172 13.80 4.14 -19.29
C ALA A 172 15.12 4.17 -18.51
N LEU A 173 16.19 4.78 -19.04
CA LEU A 173 17.47 4.85 -18.32
C LEU A 173 17.31 5.59 -16.99
N LEU A 174 16.59 6.72 -16.98
CA LEU A 174 16.32 7.49 -15.76
C LEU A 174 15.45 6.69 -14.76
N VAL A 175 14.33 6.12 -15.24
CA VAL A 175 13.40 5.35 -14.39
C VAL A 175 14.09 4.10 -13.82
N TYR A 176 14.80 3.33 -14.64
CA TYR A 176 15.54 2.16 -14.19
C TYR A 176 16.66 2.55 -13.22
N ALA A 177 17.39 3.65 -13.46
CA ALA A 177 18.44 4.11 -12.56
C ALA A 177 17.87 4.51 -11.19
N THR A 178 16.78 5.30 -11.15
CA THR A 178 16.11 5.69 -9.91
C THR A 178 15.53 4.48 -9.18
N MET A 179 14.94 3.53 -9.91
CA MET A 179 14.35 2.32 -9.34
C MET A 179 15.42 1.35 -8.81
N LEU A 180 16.55 1.20 -9.53
CA LEU A 180 17.73 0.48 -9.05
C LEU A 180 18.30 1.12 -7.80
N PHE A 181 18.44 2.45 -7.78
CA PHE A 181 18.90 3.18 -6.61
C PHE A 181 17.96 2.95 -5.41
N PHE A 182 16.64 3.05 -5.60
CA PHE A 182 15.67 2.81 -4.54
C PHE A 182 15.74 1.36 -4.00
N ILE A 183 15.85 0.37 -4.88
CA ILE A 183 15.92 -1.05 -4.50
C ILE A 183 17.25 -1.39 -3.82
N PHE A 184 18.39 -0.87 -4.29
CA PHE A 184 19.70 -1.26 -3.79
C PHE A 184 20.24 -0.36 -2.68
N VAL A 185 19.73 0.86 -2.53
CA VAL A 185 20.15 1.79 -1.48
C VAL A 185 19.09 1.87 -0.39
N VAL A 186 17.89 2.34 -0.71
CA VAL A 186 16.83 2.60 0.28
C VAL A 186 16.30 1.28 0.86
N LEU A 187 15.86 0.36 0.01
CA LEU A 187 15.33 -0.94 0.43
C LEU A 187 16.40 -1.79 1.11
N ALA A 188 17.67 -1.69 0.68
CA ALA A 188 18.79 -2.37 1.33
C ALA A 188 19.07 -1.84 2.73
N LEU A 189 19.02 -0.51 2.91
CA LEU A 189 19.22 0.11 4.21
C LEU A 189 18.11 -0.28 5.16
N VAL A 190 16.85 -0.17 4.73
CA VAL A 190 15.68 -0.55 5.54
C VAL A 190 15.75 -2.04 5.89
N ALA A 191 16.06 -2.91 4.93
CA ALA A 191 16.24 -4.34 5.19
C ALA A 191 17.33 -4.59 6.25
N LYS A 192 18.47 -3.87 6.17
CA LYS A 192 19.54 -3.96 7.17
C LYS A 192 19.10 -3.47 8.56
N PHE A 193 18.32 -2.39 8.63
CA PHE A 193 17.79 -1.85 9.89
C PHE A 193 16.79 -2.78 10.56
N VAL A 194 15.93 -3.45 9.77
CA VAL A 194 14.93 -4.41 10.27
C VAL A 194 15.55 -5.80 10.51
N GLY A 195 16.79 -6.05 10.05
CA GLY A 195 17.48 -7.32 10.20
C GLY A 195 17.00 -8.40 9.21
N VAL A 196 16.38 -8.01 8.10
CA VAL A 196 15.87 -8.90 7.06
C VAL A 196 16.81 -8.88 5.86
N SER A 197 16.99 -10.01 5.17
CA SER A 197 17.82 -10.03 3.96
C SER A 197 17.15 -9.27 2.81
N ILE A 198 17.89 -8.39 2.13
CA ILE A 198 17.40 -7.68 0.94
C ILE A 198 16.93 -8.66 -0.14
N PHE A 199 17.62 -9.78 -0.32
CA PHE A 199 17.25 -10.79 -1.31
C PHE A 199 15.89 -11.43 -1.00
N PHE A 200 15.57 -11.64 0.27
CA PHE A 200 14.24 -12.09 0.68
C PHE A 200 13.19 -11.01 0.35
N LEU A 201 13.45 -9.76 0.70
CA LEU A 201 12.52 -8.66 0.47
C LEU A 201 12.24 -8.45 -1.03
N ILE A 202 13.28 -8.46 -1.86
CA ILE A 202 13.16 -8.41 -3.32
C ILE A 202 12.37 -9.61 -3.83
N LYS A 203 12.65 -10.83 -3.36
CA LYS A 203 11.92 -12.03 -3.81
C LYS A 203 10.43 -11.97 -3.46
N VAL A 204 10.09 -11.41 -2.30
CA VAL A 204 8.71 -11.24 -1.87
C VAL A 204 8.03 -10.13 -2.67
N LEU A 205 8.69 -8.98 -2.88
CA LEU A 205 8.07 -7.81 -3.50
C LEU A 205 8.16 -7.77 -5.03
N LYS A 206 9.04 -8.55 -5.68
CA LYS A 206 9.30 -8.48 -7.13
C LYS A 206 8.04 -8.46 -7.98
N ASP A 207 7.15 -9.44 -7.80
CA ASP A 207 5.95 -9.55 -8.63
C ASP A 207 5.01 -8.36 -8.42
N GLY A 208 4.92 -7.90 -7.16
CA GLY A 208 4.15 -6.72 -6.79
C GLY A 208 4.72 -5.44 -7.37
N LEU A 209 6.05 -5.25 -7.32
CA LEU A 209 6.71 -4.08 -7.90
C LEU A 209 6.54 -4.01 -9.42
N ILE A 210 6.68 -5.14 -10.10
CA ILE A 210 6.48 -5.23 -11.56
C ILE A 210 5.02 -4.94 -11.91
N LEU A 211 4.08 -5.49 -11.15
CA LEU A 211 2.66 -5.26 -11.38
C LEU A 211 2.27 -3.81 -11.11
N ALA A 212 2.64 -3.24 -9.95
CA ALA A 212 2.40 -1.83 -9.61
C ALA A 212 2.98 -0.88 -10.66
N PHE A 213 4.20 -1.15 -11.14
CA PHE A 213 4.81 -0.38 -12.22
C PHE A 213 4.00 -0.46 -13.52
N SER A 214 3.51 -1.65 -13.85
CA SER A 214 2.77 -1.89 -15.09
C SER A 214 1.35 -1.32 -15.05
N THR A 215 0.68 -1.39 -13.90
CA THR A 215 -0.70 -0.92 -13.71
C THR A 215 -0.78 0.53 -13.23
N ALA A 216 0.36 1.13 -12.87
CA ALA A 216 0.44 2.44 -12.22
C ALA A 216 -0.47 2.58 -10.98
N SER A 217 -0.77 1.47 -10.30
CA SER A 217 -1.68 1.41 -9.16
C SER A 217 -1.09 0.60 -8.01
N SER A 218 -0.86 1.27 -6.88
CA SER A 218 -0.35 0.69 -5.63
C SER A 218 -1.39 -0.20 -4.94
N GLY A 219 -2.67 0.20 -4.93
CA GLY A 219 -3.76 -0.54 -4.29
C GLY A 219 -4.05 -1.92 -4.90
N THR A 220 -3.67 -2.11 -6.16
CA THR A 220 -3.83 -3.41 -6.86
C THR A 220 -2.92 -4.50 -6.30
N VAL A 221 -1.82 -4.13 -5.65
CA VAL A 221 -0.80 -5.06 -5.15
C VAL A 221 -1.02 -5.45 -3.69
N LEU A 222 -1.83 -4.68 -2.97
CA LEU A 222 -2.10 -4.88 -1.55
C LEU A 222 -2.57 -6.32 -1.22
N PRO A 223 -3.55 -6.91 -1.93
CA PRO A 223 -3.95 -8.29 -1.68
C PRO A 223 -2.81 -9.28 -1.88
N GLN A 224 -1.94 -9.07 -2.87
CA GLN A 224 -0.81 -9.97 -3.13
C GLN A 224 0.22 -9.95 -2.01
N ILE A 225 0.49 -8.78 -1.43
CA ILE A 225 1.43 -8.64 -0.32
C ILE A 225 0.86 -9.36 0.91
N MET A 226 -0.41 -9.13 1.24
CA MET A 226 -1.07 -9.81 2.37
C MET A 226 -0.98 -11.33 2.25
N LEU A 227 -1.26 -11.87 1.06
CA LEU A 227 -1.16 -13.31 0.79
C LEU A 227 0.25 -13.86 0.94
N LYS A 228 1.26 -13.10 0.49
CA LYS A 228 2.65 -13.52 0.63
C LYS A 228 3.07 -13.55 2.10
N MET A 229 2.66 -12.57 2.89
CA MET A 229 2.95 -12.53 4.34
C MET A 229 2.26 -13.68 5.09
N GLU A 230 0.99 -13.96 4.79
CA GLU A 230 0.30 -15.15 5.37
C GLU A 230 1.02 -16.46 4.99
N LYS A 231 1.45 -16.61 3.72
CA LYS A 231 2.21 -17.79 3.27
C LYS A 231 3.60 -17.90 3.91
N LEU A 232 4.17 -16.79 4.36
CA LEU A 232 5.46 -16.75 5.06
C LEU A 232 5.34 -17.12 6.54
N GLY A 233 4.11 -17.25 7.06
CA GLY A 233 3.81 -17.69 8.42
C GLY A 233 3.36 -16.57 9.36
N ASP A 234 3.16 -15.35 8.85
CA ASP A 234 2.62 -14.26 9.65
C ASP A 234 1.16 -14.52 10.02
N SER A 235 0.76 -14.09 11.22
CA SER A 235 -0.58 -14.33 11.72
C SER A 235 -1.61 -13.45 10.98
N LYS A 236 -2.78 -14.03 10.67
CA LYS A 236 -3.81 -13.37 9.85
C LYS A 236 -4.29 -12.06 10.44
N ASP A 237 -4.36 -11.96 11.77
CA ASP A 237 -4.71 -10.74 12.51
C ASP A 237 -3.69 -9.61 12.30
N ILE A 238 -2.39 -9.93 12.27
CA ILE A 238 -1.34 -8.95 12.01
C ILE A 238 -1.35 -8.54 10.54
N VAL A 239 -1.40 -9.51 9.62
CA VAL A 239 -1.42 -9.22 8.18
C VAL A 239 -2.64 -8.40 7.79
N SER A 240 -3.84 -8.81 8.23
CA SER A 240 -5.09 -8.17 7.84
C SER A 240 -5.25 -6.77 8.40
N PHE A 241 -4.63 -6.49 9.56
CA PHE A 241 -4.72 -5.19 10.18
C PHE A 241 -3.56 -4.26 9.82
N VAL A 242 -2.31 -4.69 9.99
CA VAL A 242 -1.13 -3.83 9.88
C VAL A 242 -0.87 -3.40 8.44
N ILE A 243 -1.05 -4.30 7.47
CA ILE A 243 -0.71 -4.03 6.06
C ILE A 243 -1.69 -3.03 5.42
N PRO A 244 -3.03 -3.22 5.50
CA PRO A 244 -3.97 -2.22 4.98
C PRO A 244 -3.88 -0.90 5.72
N THR A 245 -3.70 -0.91 7.04
CA THR A 245 -3.50 0.31 7.83
C THR A 245 -2.28 1.08 7.34
N GLY A 246 -1.12 0.43 7.18
CA GLY A 246 0.07 1.08 6.65
C GLY A 246 -0.13 1.67 5.24
N TYR A 247 -0.86 0.97 4.37
CA TYR A 247 -1.22 1.50 3.06
C TYR A 247 -2.09 2.76 3.18
N SER A 248 -3.17 2.72 3.98
CA SER A 248 -4.08 3.84 4.15
C SER A 248 -3.44 5.04 4.80
N PHE A 249 -2.56 4.87 5.79
CA PHE A 249 -1.97 6.01 6.51
C PHE A 249 -0.83 6.68 5.74
N TYR A 250 -0.08 5.96 4.91
CA TYR A 250 1.17 6.46 4.32
C TYR A 250 1.20 6.49 2.78
N LEU A 251 0.47 5.61 2.10
CA LEU A 251 0.45 5.53 0.63
C LEU A 251 -0.78 6.20 0.02
N ASP A 252 -1.96 5.96 0.60
CA ASP A 252 -3.23 6.59 0.19
C ASP A 252 -3.52 7.85 1.02
N GLY A 253 -3.12 7.84 2.29
CA GLY A 253 -3.42 8.87 3.28
C GLY A 253 -2.34 9.91 3.46
N SER A 254 -1.71 10.38 2.37
CA SER A 254 -0.97 11.66 2.40
C SER A 254 -1.80 12.77 3.08
N THR A 255 -3.11 12.61 3.10
CA THR A 255 -4.13 13.19 3.98
C THR A 255 -3.75 13.45 5.44
N LEU A 256 -3.29 12.47 6.23
CA LEU A 256 -3.00 12.71 7.67
C LEU A 256 -1.73 13.56 7.82
N TYR A 257 -0.71 13.30 7.00
CA TYR A 257 0.52 14.08 7.01
C TYR A 257 0.28 15.49 6.44
N GLN A 258 -0.58 15.64 5.44
CA GLN A 258 -1.03 16.92 4.91
C GLN A 258 -1.90 17.67 5.93
N ALA A 259 -2.77 17.00 6.70
CA ALA A 259 -3.58 17.61 7.75
C ALA A 259 -2.75 18.04 8.98
N ILE A 260 -1.70 17.28 9.33
CA ILE A 260 -0.74 17.64 10.39
C ILE A 260 0.27 18.70 9.90
N ALA A 261 0.61 18.72 8.61
CA ALA A 261 1.44 19.77 8.02
C ALA A 261 0.66 21.06 7.70
N ALA A 262 -0.67 20.97 7.56
CA ALA A 262 -1.58 22.11 7.36
C ALA A 262 -2.13 22.68 8.67
N SER A 263 -1.86 22.03 9.82
CA SER A 263 -2.07 22.58 11.16
C SER A 263 -0.89 23.41 11.65
#